data_AF-A0A662FVU7-F1
#
_entry.id   AF-A0A662FVU7-F1
#
_cell.length_a   1.000
_cell.length_b   1.000
_cell.length_c   1.000
_cell.angle_alpha   90.00
_cell.angle_beta   90.00
_cell.angle_gamma   90.00
#
_symmetry.space_group_name_H-M   'P 1'
#
loop_
_entity.id
_entity.type
_entity.pdbx_description
1 polymer ?
#
loop_
_entity_poly.entity_id
_entity_poly.type
_entity_poly.pdbx_seq_one_letter_code
_entity_poly.pdbx_strand_id
1 'polypeptide(L)'
;MRTVISTKLAYIVEKITRSAQLSMLLEVSAYPKPGNVHRLRDFRDTKYEHFLVASVVASKHFREAAVRGIEVSLGIRDLSQVGIGEMLRASIHEIMSHHRGGNTSLGIMML
;
A
#
# COMPACT_ATOMS: atom_id res chain seq x y z
N MET A 1 -13.36 1.34 -29.23
CA MET A 1 -13.92 0.74 -28.00
C MET A 1 -12.86 0.10 -27.08
N ARG A 2 -11.96 -0.76 -27.58
CA ARG A 2 -10.85 -1.35 -26.77
C ARG A 2 -9.92 -0.33 -26.11
N THR A 3 -9.55 0.75 -26.81
CA THR A 3 -8.66 1.79 -26.27
C THR A 3 -9.26 2.52 -25.08
N VAL A 4 -10.55 2.86 -25.13
CA VAL A 4 -11.27 3.55 -24.04
C VAL A 4 -11.42 2.64 -22.81
N ILE A 5 -11.67 1.34 -23.01
CA ILE A 5 -11.72 0.36 -21.91
C ILE A 5 -10.34 0.26 -21.25
N SER A 6 -9.27 0.20 -22.04
CA SER A 6 -7.90 0.19 -21.52
C SER A 6 -7.58 1.45 -20.70
N THR A 7 -7.99 2.63 -21.16
CA THR A 7 -7.76 3.89 -20.44
C THR A 7 -8.58 3.96 -19.14
N LYS A 8 -9.83 3.50 -19.16
CA LYS A 8 -10.70 3.46 -17.98
C LYS A 8 -10.13 2.53 -16.90
N LEU A 9 -9.67 1.34 -17.28
CA LEU A 9 -9.05 0.40 -16.34
C LEU A 9 -7.75 0.97 -15.76
N ALA A 10 -6.90 1.58 -16.60
CA ALA A 10 -5.69 2.26 -16.13
C ALA A 10 -6.00 3.38 -15.12
N TYR A 11 -7.05 4.17 -15.37
CA TYR A 11 -7.52 5.19 -14.43
C TYR A 11 -7.98 4.59 -13.09
N ILE A 12 -8.72 3.47 -13.12
CA ILE A 12 -9.18 2.80 -11.90
C ILE A 12 -7.99 2.28 -11.08
N VAL A 13 -7.01 1.64 -11.73
CA VAL A 13 -5.78 1.18 -11.08
C VAL A 13 -5.06 2.34 -10.39
N GLU A 14 -4.87 3.44 -11.11
CA GLU A 14 -4.17 4.62 -10.57
C GLU A 14 -4.94 5.24 -9.41
N LYS A 15 -6.28 5.32 -9.51
CA LYS A 15 -7.12 5.84 -8.44
C LYS A 15 -7.01 4.99 -7.18
N ILE A 16 -7.11 3.66 -7.29
CA ILE A 16 -6.98 2.74 -6.14
C ILE A 16 -5.57 2.87 -5.52
N THR A 17 -4.54 2.89 -6.35
CA THR A 17 -3.14 3.01 -5.92
C THR A 17 -2.91 4.29 -5.10
N ARG A 18 -3.35 5.43 -5.64
CA ARG A 18 -3.22 6.73 -4.95
C ARG A 18 -4.06 6.78 -3.68
N SER A 19 -5.27 6.25 -3.71
CA SER A 19 -6.12 6.21 -2.51
C SER A 19 -5.50 5.39 -1.39
N ALA A 20 -4.92 4.23 -1.70
CA ALA A 20 -4.22 3.39 -0.72
C ALA A 20 -2.94 4.06 -0.20
N GLN A 21 -2.14 4.69 -1.06
CA GLN A 21 -0.96 5.44 -0.61
C GLN A 21 -1.35 6.64 0.27
N LEU A 22 -2.38 7.40 -0.13
CA LEU A 22 -2.87 8.54 0.64
C LEU A 22 -3.45 8.11 1.98
N SER A 23 -4.11 6.95 2.08
CA SER A 23 -4.62 6.46 3.36
C SER A 23 -3.49 6.19 4.34
N MET A 24 -2.39 5.56 3.91
CA MET A 24 -1.19 5.37 4.74
C MET A 24 -0.64 6.71 5.24
N LEU A 25 -0.49 7.67 4.33
CA LEU A 25 0.05 9.00 4.65
C LEU A 25 -0.84 9.73 5.66
N LEU A 26 -2.16 9.72 5.46
CA LEU A 26 -3.12 10.38 6.33
C LEU A 26 -3.18 9.71 7.72
N GLU A 27 -3.08 8.38 7.78
CA GLU A 27 -3.11 7.60 9.02
C GLU A 27 -1.91 7.93 9.92
N VAL A 28 -0.69 7.98 9.38
CA VAL A 28 0.49 8.36 10.17
C VAL A 28 0.55 9.86 10.45
N SER A 29 0.00 10.67 9.55
CA SER A 29 -0.05 12.13 9.69
C SER A 29 -1.14 12.61 10.65
N ALA A 30 -2.06 11.75 11.06
CA ALA A 30 -3.16 12.10 11.96
C ALA A 30 -2.64 12.68 13.28
N TYR A 31 -3.32 13.69 13.79
CA TYR A 31 -3.01 14.30 15.09
C TYR A 31 -4.31 14.74 15.80
N PRO A 32 -4.49 14.40 17.09
CA PRO A 32 -3.63 13.53 17.89
C PRO A 32 -3.74 12.06 17.48
N LYS A 33 -2.65 11.29 17.59
CA LYS A 33 -2.64 9.83 17.40
C LYS A 33 -2.14 9.14 18.67
N PRO A 34 -3.03 8.84 19.63
CA PRO A 34 -2.64 8.31 20.92
C PRO A 34 -1.88 6.98 20.81
N GLY A 35 -0.79 6.84 21.57
CA GLY A 35 -0.10 5.56 21.73
C GLY A 35 0.71 5.07 20.51
N ASN A 36 0.82 5.84 19.43
CA ASN A 36 1.56 5.44 18.23
C ASN A 36 2.46 6.57 17.71
N VAL A 37 3.29 6.26 16.71
CA VAL A 37 4.11 7.22 15.99
C VAL A 37 3.23 8.16 15.16
N HIS A 38 3.52 9.45 15.24
CA HIS A 38 2.92 10.50 14.42
C HIS A 38 3.87 11.68 14.26
N ARG A 39 3.48 12.70 13.49
CA ARG A 39 4.28 13.90 13.15
C ARG A 39 4.98 14.66 14.30
N LEU A 40 4.63 14.41 15.56
CA LEU A 40 5.22 15.05 16.75
C LEU A 40 5.74 14.04 17.79
N ARG A 41 5.70 12.74 17.50
CA ARG A 41 6.08 11.68 18.44
C ARG A 41 6.64 10.48 17.70
N ASP A 42 7.91 10.19 17.94
CA ASP A 42 8.60 8.98 17.49
C ASP A 42 8.70 7.94 18.63
N PHE A 43 8.99 6.69 18.27
CA PHE A 43 9.59 5.69 19.15
C PHE A 43 11.12 5.67 18.97
N ARG A 44 11.83 4.97 19.86
CA ARG A 44 13.30 4.86 19.81
C ARG A 44 13.81 4.39 18.45
N ASP A 45 13.18 3.35 17.91
CA ASP A 45 13.62 2.70 16.67
C ASP A 45 12.68 3.01 15.49
N THR A 46 11.45 3.48 15.74
CA THR A 46 10.46 3.76 14.69
C THR A 46 10.08 5.24 14.67
N LYS A 47 10.31 5.87 13.53
CA LYS A 47 10.08 7.29 13.29
C LYS A 47 8.96 7.55 12.31
N TYR A 48 8.38 8.73 12.36
CA TYR A 48 7.36 9.19 11.42
C TYR A 48 7.80 9.02 9.95
N GLU A 49 9.06 9.35 9.63
CA GLU A 49 9.61 9.24 8.28
C GLU A 49 9.62 7.79 7.76
N HIS A 50 9.73 6.80 8.64
CA HIS A 50 9.67 5.39 8.22
C HIS A 50 8.31 5.04 7.61
N PHE A 51 7.23 5.61 8.12
CA PHE A 51 5.89 5.43 7.55
C PHE A 51 5.72 6.20 6.24
N LEU A 52 6.33 7.38 6.11
CA LEU A 52 6.34 8.12 4.84
C LEU A 52 7.04 7.32 3.75
N VAL A 53 8.23 6.78 4.05
CA VAL A 53 8.97 5.89 3.14
C VAL A 53 8.15 4.66 2.81
N ALA A 54 7.56 3.99 3.82
CA ALA A 54 6.72 2.82 3.60
C ALA A 54 5.55 3.09 2.65
N SER A 55 4.89 4.25 2.76
CA SER A 55 3.78 4.63 1.87
C SER A 55 4.19 4.75 0.40
N VAL A 56 5.39 5.26 0.13
CA VAL A 56 5.92 5.42 -1.24
C VAL A 56 6.31 4.06 -1.80
N VAL A 57 7.01 3.24 -1.01
CA VAL A 57 7.45 1.89 -1.41
C VAL A 57 6.25 0.96 -1.66
N ALA A 58 5.23 1.01 -0.79
CA ALA A 58 4.03 0.19 -0.91
C ALA A 58 3.19 0.48 -2.16
N SER A 59 3.29 1.69 -2.73
CA SER A 59 2.49 2.15 -3.87
C SER A 59 2.52 1.18 -5.05
N LYS A 60 3.68 0.61 -5.38
CA LYS A 60 3.77 -0.36 -6.48
C LYS A 60 3.03 -1.66 -6.21
N HIS A 61 2.97 -2.10 -4.95
CA HIS A 61 2.26 -3.31 -4.54
C HIS A 61 0.74 -3.07 -4.51
N PHE A 62 0.30 -1.86 -4.13
CA PHE A 62 -1.10 -1.47 -4.29
C PHE A 62 -1.53 -1.46 -5.74
N ARG A 63 -0.66 -0.97 -6.63
CA ARG A 63 -0.91 -1.00 -8.07
C ARG A 63 -1.06 -2.42 -8.60
N GLU A 64 -0.18 -3.31 -8.21
CA GLU A 64 -0.28 -4.73 -8.56
C GLU A 64 -1.58 -5.36 -8.03
N ALA A 65 -1.97 -5.03 -6.79
CA ALA A 65 -3.18 -5.57 -6.18
C ALA A 65 -4.43 -5.09 -6.91
N ALA A 66 -4.47 -3.81 -7.28
CA ALA A 66 -5.55 -3.23 -8.07
C ALA A 66 -5.68 -3.89 -9.45
N VAL A 67 -4.56 -4.17 -10.12
CA VAL A 67 -4.57 -4.89 -11.41
C VAL A 67 -5.14 -6.29 -11.23
N ARG A 68 -4.65 -7.09 -10.26
CA ARG A 68 -5.15 -8.44 -10.02
C ARG A 68 -6.62 -8.45 -9.61
N GLY A 69 -7.08 -7.47 -8.84
CA GLY A 69 -8.48 -7.31 -8.48
C GLY A 69 -9.39 -7.03 -9.69
N ILE A 70 -8.93 -6.20 -10.63
CA ILE A 70 -9.63 -5.98 -11.91
C ILE A 70 -9.67 -7.28 -12.72
N GLU A 71 -8.57 -8.01 -12.84
CA GLU A 71 -8.53 -9.30 -13.55
C GLU A 71 -9.56 -10.28 -12.98
N VAL A 72 -9.69 -10.36 -11.65
CA VAL A 72 -10.73 -11.17 -10.99
C VAL A 72 -12.13 -10.70 -11.38
N SER A 73 -12.40 -9.40 -11.31
CA SER A 73 -13.72 -8.85 -11.68
C SER A 73 -14.11 -9.10 -13.14
N LEU A 74 -13.12 -9.28 -14.01
CA LEU A 74 -13.30 -9.57 -15.44
C LEU A 74 -13.31 -11.08 -15.73
N GLY A 75 -13.14 -11.93 -14.72
CA GLY A 75 -13.04 -13.38 -14.88
C GLY A 75 -11.76 -13.86 -15.57
N ILE A 76 -10.72 -13.01 -15.65
CA ILE A 76 -9.41 -13.33 -16.23
C ILE A 76 -8.56 -14.13 -15.25
N ARG A 77 -8.74 -13.90 -13.95
CA ARG A 77 -8.01 -14.55 -12.86
C ARG A 77 -8.99 -15.12 -11.84
N ASP A 78 -8.70 -16.31 -11.33
CA ASP A 78 -9.45 -16.87 -10.20
C ASP A 78 -9.03 -16.25 -8.86
N LEU A 79 -9.96 -16.14 -7.90
CA LEU A 79 -9.67 -15.60 -6.56
C LEU A 79 -8.52 -16.35 -5.85
N SER A 80 -8.43 -17.67 -6.03
CA SER A 80 -7.36 -18.50 -5.44
C SER A 80 -5.96 -18.15 -5.98
N GLN A 81 -5.89 -17.49 -7.15
CA GLN A 81 -4.65 -17.15 -7.85
C GLN A 81 -4.22 -15.70 -7.63
N VAL A 82 -4.91 -14.95 -6.76
CA VAL A 82 -4.58 -13.54 -6.49
C VAL A 82 -3.27 -13.41 -5.72
N GLY A 83 -2.93 -14.36 -4.83
CA GLY A 83 -1.64 -14.37 -4.13
C GLY A 83 -1.40 -13.17 -3.21
N ILE A 84 -2.42 -12.78 -2.43
CA ILE A 84 -2.35 -11.60 -1.53
C ILE A 84 -1.23 -11.77 -0.50
N GLY A 85 -1.06 -12.97 0.06
CA GLY A 85 -0.02 -13.24 1.05
C GLY A 85 1.39 -13.05 0.51
N GLU A 86 1.66 -13.51 -0.71
CA GLU A 86 2.94 -13.32 -1.39
C GLU A 86 3.23 -11.84 -1.65
N MET A 87 2.21 -11.09 -2.06
CA MET A 87 2.32 -9.65 -2.30
C MET A 87 2.60 -8.86 -1.02
N LEU A 88 1.91 -9.19 0.08
CA LEU A 88 2.17 -8.62 1.40
C LEU A 88 3.59 -8.93 1.87
N ARG A 89 4.03 -10.18 1.71
CA ARG A 89 5.39 -10.57 2.06
C ARG A 89 6.42 -9.79 1.26
N ALA A 90 6.21 -9.64 -0.05
CA ALA A 90 7.08 -8.86 -0.93
C ALA A 90 7.12 -7.39 -0.53
N SER A 91 5.97 -6.77 -0.26
CA SER A 91 5.90 -5.37 0.17
C SER A 91 6.64 -5.13 1.47
N ILE A 92 6.51 -6.05 2.44
CA ILE A 92 7.20 -5.93 3.73
C ILE A 92 8.72 -6.03 3.55
N HIS A 93 9.19 -7.00 2.75
CA HIS A 93 10.63 -7.13 2.48
C HIS A 93 11.21 -5.85 1.88
N GLU A 94 10.48 -5.22 0.97
CA GLU A 94 10.96 -4.02 0.32
C GLU A 94 10.84 -2.76 1.20
N ILE A 95 9.76 -2.62 1.95
CA ILE A 95 9.65 -1.53 2.95
C ILE A 95 10.85 -1.61 3.90
N MET A 96 11.13 -2.81 4.43
CA MET A 96 12.24 -3.05 5.35
C MET A 96 13.62 -2.86 4.71
N SER A 97 13.75 -2.87 3.38
CA SER A 97 15.02 -2.54 2.70
C SER A 97 15.26 -1.04 2.55
N HIS A 98 14.25 -0.20 2.79
CA HIS A 98 14.32 1.26 2.59
C HIS A 98 14.37 2.08 3.88
N HIS A 99 14.26 1.46 5.05
CA HIS A 99 14.49 2.10 6.34
C HIS A 99 14.96 1.09 7.40
N ARG A 100 15.59 1.57 8.48
CA ARG A 100 16.15 0.72 9.55
C ARG A 100 15.26 0.66 10.80
N GLY A 101 13.97 0.86 10.60
CA GLY A 101 13.04 1.26 11.65
C GLY A 101 12.27 0.16 12.36
N GLY A 102 12.49 -1.10 11.97
CA GLY A 102 11.77 -2.27 12.49
C GLY A 102 10.30 -2.39 12.06
N ASN A 103 9.64 -1.28 11.74
CA ASN A 103 8.21 -1.25 11.44
C ASN A 103 7.90 -1.66 10.00
N THR A 104 7.14 -2.74 9.84
CA THR A 104 6.77 -3.29 8.54
C THR A 104 5.58 -2.58 7.88
N SER A 105 4.89 -1.71 8.62
CA SER A 105 3.58 -1.15 8.25
C SER A 105 2.51 -2.22 7.94
N LEU A 106 2.69 -3.45 8.41
CA LEU A 106 1.82 -4.60 8.13
C LEU A 106 0.35 -4.33 8.46
N GLY A 107 0.06 -3.69 9.59
CA GLY A 107 -1.32 -3.38 9.99
C GLY A 107 -2.07 -2.57 8.95
N ILE A 108 -1.41 -1.60 8.31
CA ILE A 108 -2.02 -0.77 7.27
C ILE A 108 -2.12 -1.55 5.95
N MET A 109 -1.11 -2.39 5.65
CA MET A 109 -1.09 -3.19 4.43
C MET A 109 -2.19 -4.27 4.38
N MET A 110 -2.71 -4.71 5.53
CA MET A 110 -3.77 -5.73 5.61
C MET A 110 -5.20 -5.17 5.50
N LEU A 111 -5.39 -3.85 5.51
CA LEU A 111 -6.69 -3.17 5.41
C LEU A 111 -7.05 -2.90 3.94
#